data_AF-X1KSV6-F1
#
_entry.id   AF-X1KSV6-F1
#
_cell.length_a   1.000
_cell.length_b   1.000
_cell.length_c   1.000
_cell.angle_alpha   90.00
_cell.angle_beta   90.00
_cell.angle_gamma   90.00
#
_symmetry.space_group_name_H-M   'P 1'
#
loop_
_entity.id
_entity.type
_entity.pdbx_description
1 polymer ?
#
loop_
_entity_poly.entity_id
_entity_poly.type
_entity_poly.pdbx_seq_one_letter_code
_entity_poly.pdbx_strand_id
1 'polypeptide(L)' 'MEELIRILIKRLEEKGIGPSIIHGFIRDLTNAILVTPHMNLLQVNKQLNFLGWDSFELDYHTLELAIACFEADGLK' A
#
# COMPACT_ATOMS: atom_id res chain seq x y z
N MET A 1 -14.82 5.65 4.92
CA MET A 1 -14.19 4.33 5.04
C MET A 1 -14.12 3.67 3.66
N GLU A 2 -15.24 3.28 3.04
CA GLU A 2 -15.26 2.71 1.68
C GLU A 2 -14.73 3.64 0.56
N GLU A 3 -14.86 4.96 0.71
CA GLU A 3 -14.39 5.92 -0.30
C GLU A 3 -12.86 5.90 -0.46
N LEU A 4 -12.11 5.89 0.65
CA LEU A 4 -10.64 5.97 0.61
C LEU A 4 -10.03 4.71 0.03
N ILE A 5 -10.54 3.53 0.40
CA ILE A 5 -10.08 2.26 -0.16
C ILE A 5 -10.40 2.15 -1.65
N ARG A 6 -11.54 2.68 -2.11
CA ARG A 6 -11.86 2.77 -3.55
C ARG A 6 -10.88 3.68 -4.30
N ILE A 7 -10.53 4.83 -3.73
CA ILE A 7 -9.54 5.74 -4.32
C ILE A 7 -8.16 5.08 -4.36
N LEU A 8 -7.76 4.36 -3.31
CA LEU A 8 -6.51 3.62 -3.26
C LEU A 8 -6.47 2.54 -4.34
N ILE A 9 -7.52 1.73 -4.45
CA ILE A 9 -7.65 0.68 -5.47
C ILE A 9 -7.48 1.29 -6.86
N LYS A 10 -8.26 2.33 -7.19
CA LYS A 10 -8.18 3.00 -8.48
C LYS A 10 -6.77 3.52 -8.79
N ARG A 11 -6.11 4.13 -7.80
CA ARG A 11 -4.75 4.66 -7.95
C ARG A 11 -3.72 3.55 -8.19
N LEU A 12 -3.87 2.41 -7.53
CA LEU A 12 -3.00 1.25 -7.74
C LEU A 12 -3.21 0.62 -9.12
N GLU A 13 -4.45 0.54 -9.59
CA GLU A 13 -4.78 0.09 -10.95
C GLU A 13 -4.16 1.02 -12.01
N GLU A 14 -4.31 2.35 -11.85
CA GLU A 14 -3.71 3.35 -12.73
C GLU A 14 -2.17 3.27 -12.78
N LYS A 15 -1.55 2.73 -11.74
CA LYS A 15 -0.10 2.49 -11.67
C LYS A 15 0.33 1.12 -12.18
N GLY A 16 -0.61 0.28 -12.64
CA GLY A 16 -0.32 -1.01 -13.26
C GLY A 16 -0.46 -2.22 -12.36
N ILE A 17 -0.97 -2.08 -11.12
CA ILE A 17 -1.36 -3.23 -10.32
C ILE A 17 -2.64 -3.83 -10.91
N GLY A 18 -2.56 -5.08 -11.35
CA GLY A 18 -3.70 -5.77 -11.95
C GLY A 18 -4.83 -6.03 -10.94
N PRO A 19 -6.10 -6.02 -11.37
CA PRO A 19 -7.25 -6.29 -10.49
C PRO A 19 -7.18 -7.67 -9.80
N SER A 20 -6.51 -8.66 -10.41
CA SER A 20 -6.36 -10.00 -9.84
C SER A 20 -5.39 -10.07 -8.66
N ILE A 21 -4.48 -9.10 -8.54
CA ILE A 21 -3.40 -9.11 -7.53
C ILE A 21 -3.51 -7.95 -6.55
N ILE A 22 -4.38 -6.97 -6.80
CA ILE A 22 -4.52 -5.74 -6.02
C ILE A 22 -4.84 -5.97 -4.54
N HIS A 23 -5.69 -6.96 -4.24
CA HIS A 23 -6.01 -7.32 -2.86
C HIS A 23 -4.80 -7.93 -2.14
N GLY A 24 -3.98 -8.71 -2.86
CA GLY A 24 -2.71 -9.24 -2.34
C GLY A 24 -1.73 -8.10 -2.04
N PHE A 25 -1.61 -7.15 -2.97
CA PHE A 25 -0.77 -5.97 -2.79
C PHE A 25 -1.18 -5.15 -1.57
N ILE A 26 -2.47 -4.83 -1.44
CA ILE A 26 -3.00 -4.06 -0.30
C ILE A 26 -2.68 -4.76 1.01
N ARG A 27 -2.91 -6.07 1.12
CA ARG A 27 -2.59 -6.85 2.31
C ARG A 27 -1.11 -6.76 2.67
N ASP A 28 -0.23 -6.94 1.70
CA ASP A 28 1.21 -6.95 1.92
C ASP A 28 1.73 -5.54 2.26
N LEU A 29 1.13 -4.50 1.68
CA LEU A 29 1.37 -3.11 2.04
C LEU A 29 0.91 -2.80 3.47
N THR A 30 -0.28 -3.25 3.86
CA THR A 30 -0.75 -3.11 5.24
C THR A 30 0.24 -3.77 6.20
N ASN A 31 0.66 -5.00 5.91
CA ASN A 31 1.64 -5.70 6.74
C ASN A 31 2.98 -4.96 6.81
N ALA A 32 3.48 -4.44 5.69
CA ALA A 32 4.73 -3.67 5.64
C ALA A 32 4.66 -2.40 6.52
N ILE A 33 3.52 -1.72 6.55
CA ILE A 33 3.30 -0.52 7.36
C ILE A 33 3.12 -0.86 8.84
N LEU A 34 2.40 -1.94 9.17
CA LEU A 34 2.13 -2.35 10.56
C LEU A 34 3.36 -2.88 11.29
N VAL A 35 4.21 -3.65 10.60
CA VAL A 35 5.37 -4.32 11.22
C VAL A 35 6.43 -3.33 11.67
N THR A 36 6.49 -2.12 11.10
CA THR A 36 7.46 -1.11 11.51
C THR A 36 6.84 0.29 11.48
N PRO A 37 6.33 0.75 12.65
CA PRO A 37 5.89 2.12 12.80
C PRO A 37 7.03 3.08 12.43
N HIS A 38 6.71 4.13 11.68
CA HIS A 38 7.65 5.16 11.19
C HIS A 38 8.59 4.76 10.04
N MET A 39 8.29 3.70 9.29
CA MET A 39 9.01 3.46 8.03
C MET A 39 8.86 4.63 7.07
N ASN A 40 9.98 5.07 6.51
CA ASN A 40 9.99 5.98 5.36
C ASN A 40 9.69 5.21 4.06
N LEU A 41 9.35 5.95 2.99
CA LEU A 41 8.99 5.38 1.69
C LEU A 41 10.00 4.34 1.18
N LEU A 42 11.30 4.61 1.33
CA LEU A 42 12.36 3.71 0.88
C LEU A 42 12.32 2.37 1.62
N GLN A 43 12.04 2.38 2.92
CA GLN A 43 11.93 1.16 3.72
C GLN A 43 10.70 0.35 3.34
N VAL A 44 9.55 1.01 3.10
CA VAL A 44 8.34 0.34 2.63
C VAL A 44 8.58 -0.32 1.27
N ASN A 45 9.17 0.40 0.30
CA ASN A 45 9.49 -0.18 -1.01
C ASN A 45 10.48 -1.35 -0.90
N LYS A 46 11.50 -1.26 -0.04
CA LYS A 46 12.40 -2.40 0.22
C LYS A 46 11.67 -3.62 0.76
N GLN A 47 10.73 -3.42 1.68
CA GLN A 47 9.94 -4.51 2.24
C GLN A 47 9.01 -5.14 1.19
N LEU A 48 8.36 -4.31 0.36
CA LEU A 48 7.53 -4.78 -0.74
C LEU A 48 8.34 -5.58 -1.77
N ASN A 49 9.53 -5.11 -2.13
CA ASN A 49 10.45 -5.84 -3.00
C ASN A 49 10.81 -7.21 -2.41
N PHE A 50 11.08 -7.28 -1.09
CA PHE A 50 11.33 -8.55 -0.41
C PHE A 50 10.12 -9.51 -0.42
N LEU A 51 8.90 -8.96 -0.47
CA LEU A 51 7.65 -9.71 -0.59
C LEU A 51 7.30 -10.10 -2.05
N GLY A 52 8.15 -9.74 -3.02
CA GLY A 52 7.97 -10.09 -4.44
C GLY A 52 7.27 -9.01 -5.28
N TRP A 53 7.19 -7.78 -4.77
CA TRP A 53 6.64 -6.62 -5.49
C TRP A 53 7.72 -5.75 -6.13
N ASP A 54 8.82 -6.36 -6.59
CA ASP A 54 10.00 -5.68 -7.16
C ASP A 54 9.75 -4.95 -8.49
N SER A 55 8.65 -5.29 -9.18
CA SER A 55 8.20 -4.60 -10.38
C SER A 55 7.35 -3.34 -10.10
N PHE A 56 7.09 -3.02 -8.83
CA PHE A 56 6.24 -1.90 -8.43
C PHE A 56 6.89 -1.06 -7.34
N GLU A 57 6.97 0.25 -7.57
CA GLU A 57 7.49 1.20 -6.58
C GLU A 57 6.38 2.16 -6.14
N LEU A 58 6.12 2.21 -4.82
CA LEU A 58 5.22 3.20 -4.26
C LEU A 58 5.83 4.59 -4.39
N ASP A 59 4.98 5.55 -4.73
CA ASP A 59 5.27 6.96 -4.52
C ASP A 59 4.76 7.42 -3.15
N TYR A 60 5.28 8.56 -2.71
CA TYR A 60 4.96 9.15 -1.42
C TYR A 60 3.44 9.36 -1.23
N HIS A 61 2.74 9.87 -2.25
CA HIS A 61 1.31 10.15 -2.17
C HIS A 61 0.44 8.88 -2.07
N THR A 62 0.85 7.80 -2.71
CA THR A 62 0.17 6.50 -2.64
C THR A 62 0.38 5.85 -1.29
N LEU A 63 1.57 6.02 -0.71
CA LEU A 63 1.85 5.60 0.66
C LEU A 63 1.00 6.38 1.68
N GLU A 64 0.95 7.71 1.59
CA GLU A 64 0.10 8.53 2.47
C GLU A 64 -1.38 8.15 2.37
N LEU A 65 -1.88 7.92 1.15
CA LEU A 65 -3.24 7.46 0.94
C LEU A 65 -3.50 6.09 1.60
N ALA A 66 -2.56 5.15 1.47
CA ALA A 66 -2.66 3.84 2.10
C ALA A 66 -2.66 3.94 3.63
N ILE A 67 -1.79 4.77 4.21
CA ILE A 67 -1.75 5.03 5.66
C ILE A 67 -3.09 5.60 6.13
N ALA A 68 -3.63 6.60 5.44
CA ALA A 68 -4.92 7.20 5.77
C ALA A 68 -6.08 6.19 5.67
N CYS A 69 -6.03 5.27 4.71
CA CYS A 69 -7.00 4.17 4.63
C CYS A 69 -6.93 3.27 5.87
N PHE A 70 -5.72 2.83 6.24
CA PHE A 70 -5.54 1.89 7.35
C PHE A 70 -5.82 2.52 8.72
N GLU A 71 -5.52 3.80 8.89
CA GLU A 71 -5.94 4.59 10.05
C GLU A 71 -7.46 4.66 10.18
N ALA A 72 -8.16 4.91 9.07
CA ALA A 72 -9.62 5.00 9.06
C ALA A 72 -10.29 3.65 9.39
N ASP A 73 -9.63 2.52 9.07
CA ASP A 73 -10.10 1.17 9.37
C ASP A 73 -9.75 0.70 10.80
N GLY A 74 -9.09 1.55 11.62
CA GLY A 74 -8.70 1.22 12.99
C GLY A 74 -7.49 0.29 13.09
N LEU A 75 -6.72 0.17 12.01
CA LEU A 75 -5.48 -0.62 11.95
C LEU A 75 -4.25 0.22 12.37
N LYS A 76 -4.38 1.15 13.31
CA LYS A 76 -3.24 1.90 13.87
C LYS A 76 -3.36 2.12 15.37
#